data_AF-A0A7V8J0B4-F1
#
_entry.id   AF-A0A7V8J0B4-F1
#
_cell.length_a   1.000
_cell.length_b   1.000
_cell.length_c   1.000
_cell.angle_alpha   90.00
_cell.angle_beta   90.00
_cell.angle_gamma   90.00
#
_symmetry.space_group_name_H-M   'P 1'
#
loop_
_entity.id
_entity.type
_entity.pdbx_description
1 polymer ?
#
loop_
_entity_poly.entity_id
_entity_poly.type
_entity_poly.pdbx_seq_one_letter_code
_entity_poly.pdbx_strand_id
1 'polypeptide(L)'
;MKRTIWAPGLAAAALAAVSLYSPAPASADGSSPAHLTWCSLLTETLRNQTLAGQTTNAAGKALNACINEKVILWVEDGNQYSENRTVCGQHVTVQLKHAYGWSDTYVKAKFGSTSPTAERYYNNIVANQGFVRINNIVDFAPGDIFAMSYKDDPNANYPTVTGHTGIINSVGPMYTYTFTSNGVTIHFRDFEIFDSTSAVHSMDNRIFQAGELGPGSPYTEWTGAGRSYMRLYVDASDNYLGYTWSMTGNKSQPPGTPPSWTYYNNNFKAEAVRHFAVGRVTVP
;
A
#
# COMPACT_ATOMS: atom_id res chain seq x y z
N MET A 1 -68.35 -39.35 -25.24
CA MET A 1 -67.45 -38.28 -25.74
C MET A 1 -66.75 -37.64 -24.56
N LYS A 2 -65.45 -37.90 -24.40
CA LYS A 2 -64.61 -37.35 -23.32
C LYS A 2 -64.25 -35.89 -23.66
N ARG A 3 -64.56 -34.94 -22.78
CA ARG A 3 -64.07 -33.55 -22.86
C ARG A 3 -63.00 -33.36 -21.79
N THR A 4 -61.78 -33.18 -22.27
CA THR A 4 -60.59 -32.79 -21.50
C THR A 4 -60.63 -31.28 -21.29
N ILE A 5 -60.56 -30.80 -20.06
CA ILE A 5 -60.38 -29.38 -19.73
C ILE A 5 -58.96 -29.22 -19.19
N TRP A 6 -58.15 -28.45 -19.90
CA TRP A 6 -56.82 -28.00 -19.50
C TRP A 6 -56.95 -26.80 -18.55
N ALA A 7 -56.24 -26.83 -17.42
CA ALA A 7 -56.00 -25.66 -16.58
C ALA A 7 -54.54 -25.21 -16.74
N PRO A 8 -54.25 -23.91 -16.99
CA PRO A 8 -52.88 -23.42 -17.03
C PRO A 8 -52.36 -23.15 -15.61
N GLY A 9 -51.11 -23.57 -15.37
CA GLY A 9 -50.38 -23.33 -14.13
C GLY A 9 -50.00 -21.85 -13.95
N LEU A 10 -50.20 -21.34 -12.74
CA LEU A 10 -49.66 -20.06 -12.26
C LEU A 10 -48.19 -20.27 -11.87
N ALA A 11 -47.27 -19.72 -12.66
CA ALA A 11 -45.88 -19.57 -12.26
C ALA A 11 -45.74 -18.32 -11.36
N ALA A 12 -45.40 -18.52 -10.10
CA ALA A 12 -45.06 -17.43 -9.19
C ALA A 12 -43.66 -16.91 -9.53
N ALA A 13 -43.58 -15.68 -10.05
CA ALA A 13 -42.32 -14.96 -10.21
C ALA A 13 -41.86 -14.43 -8.85
N ALA A 14 -40.81 -15.01 -8.28
CA ALA A 14 -40.12 -14.45 -7.13
C ALA A 14 -39.28 -13.25 -7.60
N LEU A 15 -39.70 -12.03 -7.26
CA LEU A 15 -38.84 -10.86 -7.36
C LEU A 15 -37.73 -10.99 -6.30
N ALA A 16 -36.53 -11.33 -6.74
CA ALA A 16 -35.32 -11.12 -5.94
C ALA A 16 -35.05 -9.60 -5.89
N ALA A 17 -35.21 -9.00 -4.70
CA ALA A 17 -34.76 -7.65 -4.44
C ALA A 17 -33.22 -7.63 -4.48
N VAL A 18 -32.66 -7.21 -5.61
CA VAL A 18 -31.24 -6.84 -5.69
C VAL A 18 -31.09 -5.52 -4.96
N SER A 19 -30.68 -5.59 -3.69
CA SER A 19 -30.24 -4.42 -2.94
C SER A 19 -28.99 -3.85 -3.63
N LEU A 20 -29.16 -2.74 -4.35
CA LEU A 20 -28.06 -1.88 -4.78
C LEU A 20 -27.45 -1.24 -3.53
N TYR A 21 -26.57 -1.99 -2.88
CA TYR A 21 -25.75 -1.47 -1.79
C TYR A 21 -24.59 -0.71 -2.43
N SER A 22 -24.72 0.61 -2.53
CA SER A 22 -23.59 1.48 -2.86
C SER A 22 -22.76 1.62 -1.60
N PRO A 23 -21.56 1.00 -1.49
CA PRO A 23 -20.71 1.24 -0.34
C PRO A 23 -20.36 2.73 -0.31
N ALA A 24 -20.61 3.39 0.82
CA ALA A 24 -20.15 4.75 1.01
C ALA A 24 -18.59 4.73 0.94
N PRO A 25 -17.96 5.69 0.24
CA PRO A 25 -16.52 5.85 0.34
C PRO A 25 -16.14 6.07 1.81
N ALA A 26 -15.02 5.49 2.25
CA ALA A 26 -14.47 5.76 3.57
C ALA A 26 -14.33 7.29 3.77
N SER A 27 -15.01 7.78 4.82
CA SER A 27 -15.09 9.14 5.38
C SER A 27 -15.13 10.35 4.43
N ALA A 28 -16.33 10.86 4.18
CA ALA A 28 -16.58 12.24 3.74
C ALA A 28 -16.55 13.27 4.91
N ASP A 29 -16.24 12.82 6.14
CA ASP A 29 -16.34 13.63 7.38
C ASP A 29 -15.02 14.29 7.80
N GLY A 30 -13.95 14.14 7.00
CA GLY A 30 -12.62 14.68 7.32
C GLY A 30 -11.84 13.89 8.37
N SER A 31 -12.39 12.77 8.87
CA SER A 31 -11.65 11.85 9.73
C SER A 31 -10.73 10.95 8.91
N SER A 32 -9.50 10.74 9.41
CA SER A 32 -8.52 9.82 8.84
C SER A 32 -9.10 8.39 8.76
N PRO A 33 -8.97 7.67 7.63
CA PRO A 33 -9.44 6.30 7.53
C PRO A 33 -8.87 5.41 8.63
N ALA A 34 -9.69 4.54 9.23
CA ALA A 34 -9.29 3.73 10.38
C ALA A 34 -8.02 2.90 10.15
N HIS A 35 -7.86 2.31 8.96
CA HIS A 35 -6.66 1.52 8.62
C HIS A 35 -5.39 2.37 8.57
N LEU A 36 -5.50 3.66 8.22
CA LEU A 36 -4.37 4.58 8.24
C LEU A 36 -3.89 4.85 9.68
N THR A 37 -4.84 5.04 10.60
CA THR A 37 -4.57 5.21 12.03
C THR A 37 -3.83 4.00 12.60
N TRP A 38 -4.28 2.78 12.30
CA TRP A 38 -3.63 1.55 12.76
C TRP A 38 -2.23 1.32 12.17
N CYS A 39 -2.01 1.71 10.92
CA CYS A 39 -0.66 1.71 10.32
C CYS A 39 0.28 2.69 11.00
N SER A 40 -0.18 3.92 11.23
CA SER A 40 0.63 4.92 11.91
C SER A 40 0.98 4.46 13.32
N LEU A 41 0.01 3.94 14.07
CA LEU A 41 0.23 3.47 15.42
C LEU A 41 1.23 2.31 15.46
N LEU A 42 1.06 1.30 14.60
CA LEU A 42 1.98 0.17 14.52
C LEU A 42 3.42 0.62 14.23
N THR A 43 3.61 1.47 13.22
CA THR A 43 4.96 1.87 12.77
C THR A 43 5.68 2.75 13.79
N GLU A 44 4.97 3.64 14.48
CA GLU A 44 5.54 4.44 15.56
C GLU A 44 5.87 3.58 16.77
N THR A 45 4.97 2.67 17.16
CA THR A 45 5.20 1.77 18.30
C THR A 45 6.38 0.83 18.05
N LEU A 46 6.51 0.24 16.85
CA LEU A 46 7.66 -0.59 16.48
C LEU A 46 9.00 0.19 16.50
N ARG A 47 8.99 1.44 16.02
CA ARG A 47 10.17 2.31 16.09
C ARG A 47 10.54 2.63 17.53
N ASN A 48 9.57 2.99 18.37
CA ASN A 48 9.80 3.31 19.78
C ASN A 48 10.29 2.10 20.58
N GLN A 49 9.74 0.91 20.32
CA GLN A 49 10.24 -0.35 20.89
C GLN A 49 11.72 -0.55 20.51
N THR A 50 12.07 -0.33 19.25
CA THR A 50 13.46 -0.44 18.77
C THR A 50 14.40 0.54 19.47
N LEU A 51 14.00 1.80 19.60
CA LEU A 51 14.75 2.84 20.32
C LEU A 51 14.94 2.50 21.80
N ALA A 52 13.97 1.80 22.41
CA ALA A 52 14.05 1.29 23.77
C ALA A 52 14.89 0.00 23.89
N GLY A 53 15.52 -0.47 22.81
CA GLY A 53 16.30 -1.70 22.78
C GLY A 53 15.46 -2.98 22.72
N GLN A 54 14.15 -2.87 22.53
CA GLN A 54 13.23 -4.00 22.38
C GLN A 54 13.15 -4.38 20.91
N THR A 55 13.94 -5.38 20.51
CA THR A 55 14.09 -5.78 19.11
C THR A 55 13.53 -7.17 18.82
N THR A 56 13.37 -7.98 19.87
CA THR A 56 12.81 -9.33 19.82
C THR A 56 11.76 -9.56 20.91
N ASN A 57 10.85 -10.51 20.68
CA ASN A 57 9.91 -10.98 21.70
C ASN A 57 10.53 -12.06 22.59
N ALA A 58 9.75 -12.57 23.55
CA ALA A 58 10.20 -13.61 24.50
C ALA A 58 10.66 -14.92 23.82
N ALA A 59 10.19 -15.20 22.60
CA ALA A 59 10.61 -16.34 21.80
C ALA A 59 11.83 -16.06 20.91
N GLY A 60 12.45 -14.87 21.04
CA GLY A 60 13.60 -14.44 20.23
C GLY A 60 13.25 -14.05 18.79
N LYS A 61 11.96 -13.95 18.43
CA LYS A 61 11.56 -13.49 17.09
C LYS A 61 11.66 -11.97 17.01
N ALA A 62 12.11 -11.46 15.88
CA ALA A 62 12.13 -10.02 15.61
C ALA A 62 10.73 -9.42 15.75
N LEU A 63 10.65 -8.26 16.42
CA LEU A 63 9.42 -7.48 16.55
C LEU A 63 9.04 -6.83 15.22
N ASN A 64 10.01 -6.51 14.37
CA ASN A 64 9.76 -6.00 13.02
C ASN A 64 10.62 -6.72 11.99
N ALA A 65 10.00 -7.39 11.01
CA ALA A 65 10.70 -8.06 9.93
C ALA A 65 9.82 -8.21 8.68
N CYS A 66 10.43 -8.08 7.49
CA CYS A 66 9.76 -8.37 6.22
C CYS A 66 9.87 -9.86 5.90
N ILE A 67 8.96 -10.65 6.49
CA ILE A 67 8.91 -12.11 6.32
C ILE A 67 7.46 -12.59 6.17
N ASN A 68 7.28 -13.75 5.55
CA ASN A 68 5.98 -14.29 5.17
C ASN A 68 5.32 -15.10 6.30
N GLU A 69 5.09 -14.48 7.48
CA GLU A 69 4.37 -15.13 8.60
C GLU A 69 2.92 -14.63 8.76
N LYS A 70 2.54 -13.52 8.12
CA LYS A 70 1.20 -12.89 8.22
C LYS A 70 0.82 -12.47 9.64
N VAL A 71 1.80 -12.12 10.47
CA VAL A 71 1.55 -11.70 11.85
C VAL A 71 1.69 -10.20 11.98
N ILE A 72 0.64 -9.56 12.49
CA ILE A 72 0.72 -8.25 13.14
C ILE A 72 0.07 -8.39 14.52
N LEU A 73 0.75 -7.89 15.55
CA LEU A 73 0.21 -7.75 16.90
C LEU A 73 0.30 -6.28 17.30
N TRP A 74 -0.67 -5.82 18.07
CA TRP A 74 -0.73 -4.45 18.60
C TRP A 74 -0.73 -4.49 20.12
N VAL A 75 0.08 -3.66 20.76
CA VAL A 75 0.01 -3.46 22.22
C VAL A 75 -1.38 -2.99 22.65
N GLU A 76 -2.08 -2.26 21.79
CA GLU A 76 -3.43 -1.77 22.01
C GLU A 76 -4.47 -2.90 22.16
N ASP A 77 -4.18 -4.08 21.62
CA ASP A 77 -5.00 -5.28 21.78
C ASP A 77 -4.63 -6.08 23.05
N GLY A 78 -3.81 -5.51 23.93
CA GLY A 78 -3.33 -6.16 25.16
C GLY A 78 -2.12 -7.07 24.97
N ASN A 79 -1.45 -7.02 23.81
CA ASN A 79 -0.19 -7.73 23.60
C ASN A 79 0.95 -7.05 24.38
N GLN A 80 1.95 -7.82 24.79
CA GLN A 80 3.14 -7.26 25.45
C GLN A 80 3.92 -6.31 24.53
N TYR A 81 3.94 -6.62 23.23
CA TYR A 81 4.65 -5.88 22.20
C TYR A 81 3.80 -5.76 20.95
N SER A 82 4.01 -4.69 20.18
CA SER A 82 3.58 -4.68 18.80
C SER A 82 4.60 -5.46 17.97
N GLU A 83 4.09 -6.19 16.99
CA GLU A 83 4.89 -7.05 16.12
C GLU A 83 4.45 -6.90 14.67
N ASN A 84 5.38 -6.98 13.73
CA ASN A 84 5.11 -7.14 12.31
C ASN A 84 6.08 -8.15 11.70
N ARG A 85 5.51 -9.24 11.17
CA ARG A 85 6.20 -10.28 10.39
C ARG A 85 5.39 -10.57 9.13
N THR A 86 5.32 -9.56 8.27
CA THR A 86 4.53 -9.58 7.04
C THR A 86 5.37 -9.13 5.84
N VAL A 87 4.95 -9.53 4.64
CA VAL A 87 5.35 -8.86 3.39
C VAL A 87 4.29 -7.84 2.96
N CYS A 88 4.60 -6.96 2.02
CA CYS A 88 3.76 -5.83 1.61
C CYS A 88 2.25 -6.11 1.48
N GLY A 89 1.83 -7.09 0.66
CA GLY A 89 0.42 -7.43 0.50
C GLY A 89 -0.24 -7.96 1.78
N GLN A 90 0.51 -8.67 2.62
CA GLN A 90 0.02 -9.16 3.91
C GLN A 90 -0.14 -8.04 4.91
N HIS A 91 0.79 -7.09 4.92
CA HIS A 91 0.72 -5.91 5.75
C HIS A 91 -0.60 -5.17 5.51
N VAL A 92 -0.87 -4.79 4.25
CA VAL A 92 -2.12 -4.12 3.87
C VAL A 92 -3.33 -4.97 4.27
N THR A 93 -3.32 -6.27 3.98
CA THR A 93 -4.46 -7.14 4.28
C THR A 93 -4.76 -7.22 5.78
N VAL A 94 -3.73 -7.42 6.61
CA VAL A 94 -3.91 -7.56 8.06
C VAL A 94 -4.37 -6.23 8.68
N GLN A 95 -3.87 -5.09 8.18
CA GLN A 95 -4.32 -3.76 8.59
C GLN A 95 -5.79 -3.52 8.26
N LEU A 96 -6.23 -3.85 7.04
CA LEU A 96 -7.63 -3.72 6.65
C LEU A 96 -8.55 -4.65 7.47
N LYS A 97 -8.10 -5.88 7.75
CA LYS A 97 -8.84 -6.81 8.61
C LYS A 97 -9.01 -6.28 10.03
N HIS A 98 -7.94 -5.74 10.61
CA HIS A 98 -7.97 -5.17 11.95
C HIS A 98 -8.87 -3.93 12.01
N ALA A 99 -8.72 -3.01 11.06
CA ALA A 99 -9.46 -1.76 11.03
C ALA A 99 -10.97 -1.92 10.80
N TYR A 100 -11.38 -2.92 10.02
CA TYR A 100 -12.77 -3.06 9.56
C TYR A 100 -13.42 -4.40 9.93
N GLY A 101 -12.76 -5.22 10.75
CA GLY A 101 -13.27 -6.53 11.15
C GLY A 101 -13.46 -7.52 9.99
N TRP A 102 -12.71 -7.35 8.89
CA TRP A 102 -12.87 -8.23 7.72
C TRP A 102 -12.45 -9.68 8.05
N SER A 103 -13.33 -10.63 7.76
CA SER A 103 -13.02 -12.05 7.87
C SER A 103 -12.17 -12.54 6.70
N ASP A 104 -11.46 -13.65 6.88
CA ASP A 104 -10.77 -14.32 5.78
C ASP A 104 -11.71 -14.70 4.64
N THR A 105 -12.96 -15.06 4.97
CA THR A 105 -13.99 -15.34 3.97
C THR A 105 -14.30 -14.10 3.14
N TYR A 106 -14.44 -12.93 3.78
CA TYR A 106 -14.65 -11.66 3.09
C TYR A 106 -13.47 -11.33 2.17
N VAL A 107 -12.24 -11.36 2.71
CA VAL A 107 -11.02 -11.05 1.94
C VAL A 107 -10.87 -12.01 0.75
N LYS A 108 -11.10 -13.32 0.96
CA LYS A 108 -11.04 -14.31 -0.12
C LYS A 108 -12.13 -14.08 -1.17
N ALA A 109 -13.35 -13.75 -0.77
CA ALA A 109 -14.44 -13.48 -1.71
C ALA A 109 -14.18 -12.21 -2.55
N LYS A 110 -13.59 -11.17 -1.94
CA LYS A 110 -13.28 -9.91 -2.62
C LYS A 110 -12.01 -9.99 -3.48
N PHE A 111 -10.91 -10.50 -2.95
CA PHE A 111 -9.59 -10.45 -3.59
C PHE A 111 -9.11 -11.78 -4.16
N GLY A 112 -9.91 -12.85 -4.03
CA GLY A 112 -9.60 -14.21 -4.50
C GLY A 112 -8.53 -14.94 -3.66
N SER A 113 -8.11 -14.37 -2.53
CA SER A 113 -7.11 -14.94 -1.61
C SER A 113 -7.31 -14.36 -0.22
N THR A 114 -6.99 -15.11 0.84
CA THR A 114 -6.94 -14.58 2.22
C THR A 114 -5.66 -13.76 2.49
N SER A 115 -4.71 -13.79 1.55
CA SER A 115 -3.45 -13.06 1.57
C SER A 115 -3.12 -12.64 0.13
N PRO A 116 -3.84 -11.67 -0.44
CA PRO A 116 -3.61 -11.20 -1.80
C PRO A 116 -2.17 -10.70 -1.99
N THR A 117 -1.60 -11.00 -3.15
CA THR A 117 -0.32 -10.45 -3.61
C THR A 117 -0.49 -8.99 -4.03
N ALA A 118 0.61 -8.25 -4.20
CA ALA A 118 0.57 -6.90 -4.73
C ALA A 118 -0.13 -6.83 -6.10
N GLU A 119 0.15 -7.78 -7.00
CA GLU A 119 -0.54 -7.87 -8.29
C GLU A 119 -2.06 -8.08 -8.13
N ARG A 120 -2.50 -8.86 -7.13
CA ARG A 120 -3.94 -9.02 -6.87
C ARG A 120 -4.55 -7.70 -6.40
N TYR A 121 -3.87 -6.93 -5.56
CA TYR A 121 -4.32 -5.58 -5.23
C TYR A 121 -4.44 -4.70 -6.48
N TYR A 122 -3.40 -4.69 -7.33
CA TYR A 122 -3.41 -3.96 -8.60
C TYR A 122 -4.62 -4.34 -9.47
N ASN A 123 -4.83 -5.63 -9.72
CA ASN A 123 -5.95 -6.12 -10.54
C ASN A 123 -7.32 -5.73 -9.96
N ASN A 124 -7.49 -5.82 -8.64
CA ASN A 124 -8.73 -5.43 -7.97
C ASN A 124 -8.98 -3.93 -8.04
N ILE A 125 -7.95 -3.10 -7.86
CA ILE A 125 -8.05 -1.65 -8.01
C ILE A 125 -8.45 -1.28 -9.44
N VAL A 126 -7.77 -1.85 -10.44
CA VAL A 126 -8.09 -1.63 -11.87
C VAL A 126 -9.52 -2.03 -12.20
N ALA A 127 -10.01 -3.12 -11.62
CA ALA A 127 -11.36 -3.62 -11.81
C ALA A 127 -12.43 -2.95 -10.92
N ASN A 128 -12.07 -1.96 -10.08
CA ASN A 128 -12.95 -1.36 -9.06
C ASN A 128 -13.61 -2.40 -8.12
N GLN A 129 -12.87 -3.45 -7.77
CA GLN A 129 -13.34 -4.53 -6.90
C GLN A 129 -12.86 -4.28 -5.47
N GLY A 130 -13.77 -3.76 -4.64
CA GLY A 130 -13.44 -3.37 -3.25
C GLY A 130 -12.70 -2.03 -3.13
N PHE A 131 -12.54 -1.33 -4.26
CA PHE A 131 -11.89 -0.03 -4.34
C PHE A 131 -12.63 0.89 -5.30
N VAL A 132 -12.58 2.19 -5.03
CA VAL A 132 -12.77 3.23 -6.03
C VAL A 132 -11.41 3.55 -6.62
N ARG A 133 -11.20 3.29 -7.91
CA ARG A 133 -9.95 3.61 -8.58
C ARG A 133 -9.73 5.13 -8.64
N ILE A 134 -8.54 5.57 -8.27
CA ILE A 134 -8.08 6.95 -8.37
C ILE A 134 -7.19 7.06 -9.61
N ASN A 135 -7.66 7.80 -10.61
CA ASN A 135 -6.98 7.91 -11.90
C ASN A 135 -6.01 9.08 -11.96
N ASN A 136 -6.32 10.19 -11.28
CA ASN A 136 -5.46 11.37 -11.28
C ASN A 136 -4.65 11.42 -9.98
N ILE A 137 -3.36 11.66 -10.13
CA ILE A 137 -2.43 11.81 -9.00
C ILE A 137 -2.79 12.96 -8.06
N VAL A 138 -3.52 13.98 -8.56
CA VAL A 138 -3.99 15.11 -7.75
C VAL A 138 -5.03 14.68 -6.71
N ASP A 139 -5.78 13.62 -6.99
CA ASP A 139 -6.88 13.08 -6.17
C ASP A 139 -6.41 12.06 -5.12
N PHE A 140 -5.09 11.78 -5.06
CA PHE A 140 -4.51 10.91 -4.04
C PHE A 140 -4.75 11.52 -2.66
N ALA A 141 -5.15 10.68 -1.73
CA ALA A 141 -5.40 11.05 -0.35
C ALA A 141 -4.75 10.06 0.63
N PRO A 142 -4.47 10.51 1.87
CA PRO A 142 -4.14 9.60 2.96
C PRO A 142 -5.17 8.47 3.10
N GLY A 143 -4.67 7.23 3.23
CA GLY A 143 -5.48 6.01 3.30
C GLY A 143 -5.79 5.37 1.94
N ASP A 144 -5.40 5.97 0.82
CA ASP A 144 -5.47 5.28 -0.46
C ASP A 144 -4.44 4.13 -0.51
N ILE A 145 -4.81 3.01 -1.14
CA ILE A 145 -3.92 1.87 -1.36
C ILE A 145 -3.27 2.04 -2.72
N PHE A 146 -1.94 2.06 -2.76
CA PHE A 146 -1.23 1.91 -4.03
C PHE A 146 -0.86 0.44 -4.24
N ALA A 147 -0.83 0.01 -5.50
CA ALA A 147 -0.36 -1.30 -5.88
C ALA A 147 0.38 -1.22 -7.21
N MET A 148 1.43 -2.03 -7.30
CA MET A 148 2.23 -2.20 -8.50
C MET A 148 2.14 -3.65 -8.98
N SER A 149 2.15 -3.84 -10.29
CA SER A 149 2.32 -5.16 -10.91
C SER A 149 3.61 -5.19 -11.70
N TYR A 150 4.43 -6.23 -11.47
CA TYR A 150 5.68 -6.46 -12.21
C TYR A 150 5.53 -7.55 -13.27
N LYS A 151 4.30 -7.94 -13.61
CA LYS A 151 4.04 -9.04 -14.56
C LYS A 151 4.71 -8.84 -15.92
N ASP A 152 4.87 -7.58 -16.34
CA ASP A 152 5.45 -7.20 -17.64
C ASP A 152 6.89 -6.67 -17.51
N ASP A 153 7.51 -6.78 -16.32
CA ASP A 153 8.91 -6.42 -16.13
C ASP A 153 9.83 -7.61 -16.48
N PRO A 154 10.60 -7.54 -17.58
CA PRO A 154 11.50 -8.64 -17.98
C PRO A 154 12.63 -8.89 -16.97
N ASN A 155 12.89 -7.93 -16.07
CA ASN A 155 13.89 -8.06 -15.01
C ASN A 155 13.28 -8.47 -13.66
N ALA A 156 11.96 -8.61 -13.57
CA ALA A 156 11.33 -9.16 -12.39
C ALA A 156 11.46 -10.68 -12.41
N ASN A 157 11.73 -11.27 -11.25
CA ASN A 157 11.68 -12.72 -11.05
C ASN A 157 10.21 -13.20 -10.96
N TYR A 158 9.38 -12.82 -11.92
CA TYR A 158 7.97 -13.22 -11.99
C TYR A 158 7.86 -14.74 -12.27
N PRO A 159 6.92 -15.48 -11.65
CA PRO A 159 5.83 -15.05 -10.77
C PRO A 159 6.19 -14.95 -9.28
N THR A 160 7.46 -15.14 -8.90
CA THR A 160 7.86 -15.13 -7.48
C THR A 160 7.84 -13.72 -6.87
N VAL A 161 8.11 -12.70 -7.69
CA VAL A 161 8.02 -11.27 -7.32
C VAL A 161 6.91 -10.63 -8.15
N THR A 162 5.75 -10.43 -7.51
CA THR A 162 4.52 -10.01 -8.21
C THR A 162 4.34 -8.49 -8.28
N GLY A 163 5.02 -7.74 -7.42
CA GLY A 163 4.81 -6.29 -7.31
C GLY A 163 5.13 -5.75 -5.93
N HIS A 164 4.57 -4.59 -5.62
CA HIS A 164 4.55 -4.00 -4.29
C HIS A 164 3.21 -3.32 -4.00
N THR A 165 2.86 -3.18 -2.73
CA THR A 165 1.64 -2.46 -2.33
C THR A 165 1.81 -1.89 -0.93
N GLY A 166 1.13 -0.79 -0.67
CA GLY A 166 1.16 -0.12 0.63
C GLY A 166 0.03 0.89 0.74
N ILE A 167 0.01 1.60 1.86
CA ILE A 167 -1.01 2.60 2.19
C ILE A 167 -0.36 3.97 2.11
N ILE A 168 -0.98 4.92 1.41
CA ILE A 168 -0.51 6.30 1.34
C ILE A 168 -0.76 6.98 2.69
N ASN A 169 0.29 7.49 3.34
CA ASN A 169 0.18 8.23 4.59
C ASN A 169 -0.03 9.73 4.36
N SER A 170 0.73 10.30 3.44
CA SER A 170 0.64 11.72 3.13
C SER A 170 1.04 11.94 1.67
N VAL A 171 0.54 13.05 1.10
CA VAL A 171 0.78 13.41 -0.29
C VAL A 171 1.34 14.82 -0.34
N GLY A 172 2.53 14.98 -0.93
CA GLY A 172 3.16 16.28 -1.12
C GLY A 172 2.48 17.12 -2.20
N PRO A 173 2.92 18.38 -2.41
CA PRO A 173 2.46 19.17 -3.55
C PRO A 173 2.95 18.56 -4.87
N MET A 174 2.33 18.97 -5.98
CA MET A 174 2.84 18.66 -7.31
C MET A 174 4.07 19.54 -7.60
N TYR A 175 5.11 18.94 -8.15
CA TYR A 175 6.34 19.63 -8.55
C TYR A 175 6.50 19.61 -10.06
N THR A 176 7.06 20.68 -10.61
CA THR A 176 7.53 20.76 -12.00
C THR A 176 9.00 21.10 -11.98
N TYR A 177 9.81 20.33 -12.72
CA TYR A 177 11.26 20.51 -12.74
C TYR A 177 11.83 20.28 -14.13
N THR A 178 12.70 21.20 -14.57
CA THR A 178 13.44 21.08 -15.83
C THR A 178 14.90 20.77 -15.54
N PHE A 179 15.38 19.63 -16.03
CA PHE A 179 16.78 19.24 -15.90
C PHE A 179 17.66 20.21 -16.69
N THR A 180 18.59 20.88 -16.00
CA THR A 180 19.54 21.81 -16.62
C THR A 180 20.47 21.12 -17.63
N SER A 181 20.74 19.83 -17.45
CA SER A 181 21.67 19.06 -18.29
C SER A 181 21.16 18.78 -19.71
N ASN A 182 19.84 18.74 -19.92
CA ASN A 182 19.25 18.35 -21.21
C ASN A 182 17.92 19.03 -21.54
N GLY A 183 17.41 19.93 -20.68
CA GLY A 183 16.16 20.65 -20.89
C GLY A 183 14.88 19.83 -20.73
N VAL A 184 14.97 18.55 -20.33
CA VAL A 184 13.79 17.71 -20.12
C VAL A 184 13.01 18.22 -18.90
N THR A 185 11.70 18.40 -19.06
CA THR A 185 10.80 18.78 -17.97
C THR A 185 10.02 17.57 -17.49
N ILE A 186 9.93 17.42 -16.17
CA ILE A 186 9.15 16.37 -15.50
C ILE A 186 8.15 17.01 -14.54
N HIS A 187 7.01 16.34 -14.38
CA HIS A 187 6.04 16.60 -13.31
C HIS A 187 6.06 15.40 -12.37
N PHE A 188 6.12 15.65 -11.06
CA PHE A 188 6.18 14.58 -10.09
C PHE A 188 5.52 14.96 -8.77
N ARG A 189 5.14 13.94 -8.02
CA ARG A 189 4.62 14.06 -6.66
C ARG A 189 5.34 13.09 -5.75
N ASP A 190 5.75 13.58 -4.59
CA ASP A 190 6.23 12.74 -3.51
C ASP A 190 5.07 12.36 -2.60
N PHE A 191 5.04 11.12 -2.16
CA PHE A 191 4.06 10.64 -1.20
C PHE A 191 4.73 9.71 -0.21
N GLU A 192 4.32 9.84 1.03
CA GLU A 192 4.73 8.96 2.10
C GLU A 192 3.83 7.72 2.09
N ILE A 193 4.41 6.57 2.33
CA ILE A 193 3.73 5.28 2.35
C ILE A 193 4.00 4.55 3.65
N PHE A 194 3.02 3.77 4.10
CA PHE A 194 3.23 2.64 4.99
C PHE A 194 3.34 1.36 4.18
N ASP A 195 4.40 0.60 4.40
CA ASP A 195 4.62 -0.70 3.77
C ASP A 195 5.37 -1.66 4.69
N SER A 196 5.45 -2.93 4.28
CA SER A 196 6.38 -3.90 4.87
C SER A 196 7.32 -4.44 3.80
N THR A 197 8.60 -4.05 3.86
CA THR A 197 9.61 -4.35 2.82
C THR A 197 10.96 -4.74 3.41
N SER A 198 11.78 -5.44 2.63
CA SER A 198 13.14 -5.84 2.97
C SER A 198 14.19 -4.76 2.69
N ALA A 199 13.80 -3.67 2.02
CA ALA A 199 14.71 -2.57 1.68
C ALA A 199 14.03 -1.22 1.92
N VAL A 200 14.69 -0.38 2.72
CA VAL A 200 14.19 0.95 3.10
C VAL A 200 14.27 1.95 1.94
N HIS A 201 13.38 2.94 1.95
CA HIS A 201 13.29 4.01 0.94
C HIS A 201 13.81 5.36 1.47
N SER A 202 13.47 6.48 0.81
CA SER A 202 13.85 7.81 1.31
C SER A 202 13.08 8.13 2.59
N MET A 203 13.75 8.81 3.53
CA MET A 203 13.19 9.31 4.79
C MET A 203 12.48 8.21 5.59
N ASP A 204 13.07 7.01 5.57
CA ASP A 204 12.46 5.81 6.12
C ASP A 204 12.64 5.74 7.64
N ASN A 205 11.55 5.50 8.38
CA ASN A 205 11.60 5.42 9.83
C ASN A 205 12.17 4.10 10.36
N ARG A 206 12.56 3.17 9.49
CA ARG A 206 13.35 1.97 9.81
C ARG A 206 14.86 2.23 9.69
N ILE A 207 15.27 3.45 9.33
CA ILE A 207 16.66 3.91 9.39
C ILE A 207 16.92 4.50 10.77
N PHE A 208 17.99 4.02 11.41
CA PHE A 208 18.51 4.55 12.66
C PHE A 208 19.88 5.15 12.41
N GLN A 209 20.05 6.43 12.74
CA GLN A 209 21.31 7.13 12.60
C GLN A 209 22.33 6.64 13.65
N ALA A 210 23.61 6.88 13.40
CA ALA A 210 24.65 6.55 14.37
C ALA A 210 24.39 7.27 15.72
N GLY A 211 24.45 6.52 16.82
CA GLY A 211 24.16 7.01 18.17
C GLY A 211 22.68 6.96 18.58
N GLU A 212 21.76 6.71 17.64
CA GLU A 212 20.31 6.75 17.91
C GLU A 212 19.84 5.56 18.75
N LEU A 213 20.45 4.39 18.59
CA LEU A 213 20.19 3.19 19.40
C LEU A 213 21.07 3.14 20.66
N GLY A 214 21.60 4.30 21.08
CA GLY A 214 22.51 4.45 22.19
C GLY A 214 23.93 4.87 21.76
N PRO A 215 24.75 5.42 22.69
CA PRO A 215 26.08 5.92 22.37
C PRO A 215 26.96 4.87 21.69
N GLY A 216 27.54 5.23 20.54
CA GLY A 216 28.40 4.35 19.75
C GLY A 216 27.68 3.34 18.85
N SER A 217 26.34 3.33 18.83
CA SER A 217 25.59 2.52 17.85
C SER A 217 25.87 2.98 16.41
N PRO A 218 26.04 2.06 15.45
CA PRO A 218 26.26 2.42 14.06
C PRO A 218 24.95 2.83 13.37
N TYR A 219 25.08 3.44 12.19
CA TYR A 219 23.98 3.54 11.24
C TYR A 219 23.43 2.15 10.93
N THR A 220 22.10 1.97 11.02
CA THR A 220 21.45 0.67 10.79
C THR A 220 20.15 0.83 10.01
N GLU A 221 19.90 -0.06 9.04
CA GLU A 221 18.64 -0.15 8.30
C GLU A 221 17.91 -1.45 8.67
N TRP A 222 16.64 -1.37 9.01
CA TRP A 222 15.82 -2.51 9.41
C TRP A 222 14.78 -2.85 8.34
N THR A 223 14.25 -4.08 8.39
CA THR A 223 13.19 -4.55 7.49
C THR A 223 11.85 -4.60 8.21
N GLY A 224 10.76 -4.82 7.46
CA GLY A 224 9.42 -4.98 8.01
C GLY A 224 8.60 -3.72 7.84
N ALA A 225 7.63 -3.47 8.72
CA ALA A 225 6.73 -2.33 8.65
C ALA A 225 7.47 -1.01 8.89
N GLY A 226 7.23 -0.02 8.06
CA GLY A 226 7.78 1.32 8.22
C GLY A 226 7.01 2.34 7.42
N ARG A 227 7.41 3.60 7.58
CA ARG A 227 6.99 4.70 6.71
C ARG A 227 8.16 5.24 5.93
N SER A 228 7.92 5.57 4.67
CA SER A 228 8.96 6.09 3.79
C SER A 228 8.38 6.80 2.58
N TYR A 229 9.21 7.50 1.81
CA TYR A 229 8.77 8.30 0.68
C TYR A 229 9.10 7.64 -0.66
N MET A 230 8.11 7.69 -1.55
CA MET A 230 8.21 7.35 -2.96
C MET A 230 7.88 8.55 -3.83
N ARG A 231 8.26 8.47 -5.11
CA ARG A 231 7.99 9.50 -6.11
C ARG A 231 7.30 8.90 -7.33
N LEU A 232 6.18 9.50 -7.73
CA LEU A 232 5.46 9.16 -8.97
C LEU A 232 5.62 10.32 -9.96
N TYR A 233 5.90 10.00 -11.22
CA TYR A 233 6.08 10.95 -12.31
C TYR A 233 4.90 10.87 -13.25
N VAL A 234 4.46 12.03 -13.74
CA VAL A 234 3.34 12.16 -14.65
C VAL A 234 3.67 13.07 -15.83
N ASP A 235 2.91 12.93 -16.91
CA ASP A 235 2.96 13.89 -18.01
C ASP A 235 2.11 15.14 -17.72
N ALA A 236 2.08 16.08 -18.66
CA ALA A 236 1.29 17.31 -18.54
C ALA A 236 -0.24 17.09 -18.55
N SER A 237 -0.69 15.87 -18.85
CA SER A 237 -2.10 15.45 -18.80
C SER A 237 -2.39 14.56 -17.58
N ASP A 238 -1.49 14.55 -16.58
CA ASP A 238 -1.54 13.73 -15.37
C ASP A 238 -1.53 12.21 -15.59
N ASN A 239 -1.15 11.72 -16.79
CA ASN A 239 -0.98 10.29 -17.01
C ASN A 239 0.30 9.80 -16.32
N TYR A 240 0.24 8.61 -15.72
CA TYR A 240 1.40 7.98 -15.09
C TYR A 240 2.49 7.68 -16.12
N LEU A 241 3.68 8.23 -15.90
CA LEU A 241 4.88 7.89 -16.66
C LEU A 241 5.62 6.74 -16.02
N GLY A 242 5.65 6.71 -14.68
CA GLY A 242 6.42 5.75 -13.90
C GLY A 242 6.79 6.31 -12.53
N TYR A 243 7.64 5.62 -11.79
CA TYR A 243 7.97 5.97 -10.40
C TYR A 243 9.44 5.67 -10.03
N THR A 244 9.87 6.18 -8.88
CA THR A 244 11.11 5.77 -8.22
C THR A 244 10.84 5.33 -6.78
N TRP A 245 11.55 4.30 -6.33
CA TRP A 245 11.48 3.77 -4.95
C TRP A 245 11.95 4.77 -3.89
N SER A 246 12.72 5.77 -4.29
CA SER A 246 13.23 6.81 -3.42
C SER A 246 13.17 8.13 -4.19
N MET A 247 13.21 9.24 -3.47
CA MET A 247 13.09 10.57 -4.06
C MET A 247 14.40 10.98 -4.76
N THR A 248 15.53 10.59 -4.17
CA THR A 248 16.88 10.87 -4.70
C THR A 248 17.83 9.72 -4.35
N GLY A 249 19.09 9.81 -4.80
CA GLY A 249 20.15 8.87 -4.40
C GLY A 249 20.59 9.01 -2.93
N ASN A 250 20.23 10.12 -2.28
CA ASN A 250 20.46 10.32 -0.85
C ASN A 250 19.14 10.12 -0.10
N LYS A 251 19.06 9.03 0.67
CA LYS A 251 17.84 8.63 1.40
C LYS A 251 17.41 9.66 2.46
N SER A 252 18.29 10.56 2.91
CA SER A 252 17.97 11.58 3.92
C SER A 252 17.46 12.91 3.35
N GLN A 253 17.28 13.01 2.03
CA GLN A 253 16.79 14.24 1.41
C GLN A 253 15.31 14.46 1.71
N PRO A 254 14.88 15.72 1.95
CA PRO A 254 13.47 16.03 2.20
C PRO A 254 12.63 15.85 0.92
N PRO A 255 11.29 15.70 1.08
CA PRO A 255 10.35 15.73 -0.04
C PRO A 255 10.44 17.03 -0.84
N GLY A 256 10.21 16.92 -2.14
CA GLY A 256 10.33 18.01 -3.11
C GLY A 256 11.74 18.22 -3.66
N THR A 257 12.76 17.58 -3.10
CA THR A 257 14.12 17.68 -3.64
C THR A 257 14.17 17.11 -5.05
N PRO A 258 14.56 17.90 -6.08
CA PRO A 258 14.66 17.41 -7.45
C PRO A 258 15.67 16.27 -7.56
N PRO A 259 15.42 15.24 -8.38
CA PRO A 259 16.40 14.19 -8.62
C PRO A 259 17.51 14.73 -9.55
N SER A 260 18.70 14.15 -9.49
CA SER A 260 19.68 14.34 -10.58
C SER A 260 19.22 13.57 -11.82
N TRP A 261 19.64 14.02 -13.01
CA TRP A 261 19.34 13.31 -14.26
C TRP A 261 19.83 11.86 -14.23
N THR A 262 21.04 11.63 -13.72
CA THR A 262 21.61 10.29 -13.54
C THR A 262 20.76 9.42 -12.62
N TYR A 263 20.28 9.98 -11.50
CA TYR A 263 19.43 9.22 -10.59
C TYR A 263 18.10 8.85 -11.24
N TYR A 264 17.44 9.83 -11.88
CA TYR A 264 16.20 9.62 -12.62
C TYR A 264 16.36 8.50 -13.64
N ASN A 265 17.32 8.61 -14.56
CA ASN A 265 17.53 7.61 -15.61
C ASN A 265 17.81 6.20 -15.09
N ASN A 266 18.58 6.07 -14.01
CA ASN A 266 18.98 4.75 -13.51
C ASN A 266 17.90 4.08 -12.66
N ASN A 267 17.01 4.85 -12.04
CA ASN A 267 16.07 4.34 -11.04
C ASN A 267 14.61 4.39 -11.49
N PHE A 268 14.30 5.17 -12.51
CA PHE A 268 12.95 5.30 -13.05
C PHE A 268 12.41 3.95 -13.50
N LYS A 269 11.20 3.63 -13.02
CA LYS A 269 10.44 2.44 -13.39
C LYS A 269 9.24 2.89 -14.22
N ALA A 270 9.34 2.69 -15.53
CA ALA A 270 8.32 3.11 -16.47
C ALA A 270 7.00 2.35 -16.23
N GLU A 271 5.89 3.06 -16.31
CA GLU A 271 4.53 2.51 -16.16
C GLU A 271 4.26 1.39 -17.18
N ALA A 272 4.79 1.54 -18.40
CA ALA A 272 4.66 0.52 -19.45
C ALA A 272 5.29 -0.85 -19.11
N VAL A 273 6.10 -0.91 -18.05
CA VAL A 273 6.83 -2.13 -17.62
C VAL A 273 6.39 -2.55 -16.21
N ARG A 274 6.23 -1.58 -15.30
CA ARG A 274 5.75 -1.80 -13.94
C ARG A 274 4.51 -0.94 -13.71
N HIS A 275 3.35 -1.55 -13.87
CA HIS A 275 2.08 -0.85 -13.79
C HIS A 275 1.78 -0.38 -12.38
N PHE A 276 1.17 0.79 -12.25
CA PHE A 276 0.82 1.44 -10.99
C PHE A 276 -0.67 1.77 -10.95
N ALA A 277 -1.31 1.44 -9.83
CA ALA A 277 -2.71 1.81 -9.60
C ALA A 277 -2.91 2.26 -8.16
N VAL A 278 -3.85 3.17 -7.95
CA VAL A 278 -4.28 3.64 -6.64
C VAL A 278 -5.77 3.44 -6.49
N GLY A 279 -6.18 2.93 -5.33
CA GLY A 279 -7.58 2.66 -5.02
C GLY A 279 -7.92 3.09 -3.60
N ARG A 280 -9.05 3.77 -3.47
CA ARG A 280 -9.65 4.10 -2.17
C ARG A 280 -10.52 2.95 -1.72
N VAL A 281 -10.31 2.45 -0.50
CA VAL A 281 -11.06 1.32 0.05
C VAL A 281 -12.55 1.64 0.13
N THR A 282 -13.40 0.76 -0.40
CA THR A 282 -14.85 0.80 -0.17
C THR A 282 -15.18 -0.06 1.05
N VAL A 283 -15.65 0.56 2.13
CA VAL A 283 -16.04 -0.15 3.35
C VAL A 283 -17.47 -0.70 3.16
N PRO A 284 -17.76 -1.95 3.57
CA PRO A 284 -19.12 -2.49 3.61
C PRO A 284 -20.08 -1.70 4.49
#